data_AF-A0A2R8Y606-F1
#
_entry.id   AF-A0A2R8Y606-F1
#
_cell.length_a   1.000
_cell.length_b   1.000
_cell.length_c   1.000
_cell.angle_alpha   90.00
_cell.angle_beta   90.00
_cell.angle_gamma   90.00
#
_symmetry.space_group_name_H-M   'P 1'
#
loop_
_entity.id
_entity.type
_entity.pdbx_description
1 polymer ?
#
loop_
_entity_poly.entity_id
_entity_poly.type
_entity_poly.pdbx_seq_one_letter_code
_entity_poly.pdbx_strand_id
1 'polypeptide(L)' 'MDLSELERDNTGRCRLSSPVPAVCRKEPCVLGVDEAGRGPVLGPMVYAICYCPLPRLADLEALKVAGSNTT' A
#
# COMPACT_ATOMS: atom_id res chain seq x y z
N MET A 1 -5.02 10.46 3.26
CA MET A 1 -4.06 9.76 4.13
C MET A 1 -3.05 10.80 4.54
N ASP A 2 -2.83 10.98 5.84
CA ASP A 2 -1.82 11.92 6.31
C ASP A 2 -0.44 11.28 6.20
N LEU A 3 0.53 11.99 5.62
CA LEU A 3 1.90 11.53 5.41
C LEU A 3 2.91 12.24 6.31
N SER A 4 2.47 13.17 7.16
CA SER A 4 3.34 13.91 8.07
C SER A 4 4.10 13.00 9.06
N GLU A 5 3.65 11.76 9.27
CA GLU A 5 4.41 10.80 10.09
C GLU A 5 5.75 10.38 9.45
N LEU A 6 5.93 10.56 8.14
CA LEU A 6 7.22 10.32 7.47
C LEU A 6 8.27 11.38 7.82
N GLU A 7 7.86 12.56 8.27
CA GLU A 7 8.76 13.68 8.62
C GLU A 7 9.30 13.56 10.05
N ARG A 8 8.79 12.61 10.84
CA ARG A 8 9.23 12.34 12.21
C ARG A 8 10.51 11.50 12.21
N ASP A 9 11.10 11.31 13.40
CA ASP A 9 12.21 10.37 13.57
C ASP A 9 11.77 8.94 13.22
N ASN A 10 12.39 8.40 12.18
CA ASN A 10 12.12 7.09 11.60
C ASN A 10 13.29 6.12 11.78
N THR A 11 14.12 6.30 12.81
CA THR A 11 15.26 5.40 13.14
C THR A 11 14.85 3.93 13.31
N GLY A 12 13.57 3.65 13.58
CA GLY A 12 12.98 2.30 13.61
C GLY A 12 12.10 1.98 12.41
N ARG A 13 10.85 1.56 12.68
CA ARG A 13 9.83 1.28 11.65
C ARG A 13 8.68 2.27 11.79
N CYS A 14 8.42 3.04 10.74
CA CYS A 14 7.21 3.85 10.60
C CYS A 14 6.08 3.01 9.95
N ARG A 15 4.84 3.13 10.45
CA ARG A 15 3.68 2.39 9.91
C ARG A 15 2.54 3.37 9.64
N LEU A 16 2.22 3.54 8.36
CA LEU A 16 1.07 4.29 7.89
C LEU A 16 -0.05 3.33 7.46
N SER A 17 -1.30 3.68 7.75
CA SER A 17 -2.46 2.91 7.32
C SER A 17 -3.69 3.78 7.07
N SER A 18 -4.56 3.37 6.14
CA SER A 18 -5.87 3.97 5.96
C SER A 18 -6.88 3.40 6.96
N PRO A 19 -7.97 4.13 7.27
CA PRO A 19 -9.11 3.54 7.99
C PRO A 19 -9.68 2.34 7.22
N VAL A 20 -9.99 1.26 7.92
CA VAL A 20 -10.51 0.03 7.31
C VAL A 20 -11.97 0.23 6.85
N PRO A 21 -12.29 0.10 5.56
CA PRO A 21 -13.66 0.21 5.08
C PRO A 21 -14.57 -0.87 5.69
N ALA A 22 -15.80 -0.51 6.03
CA ALA A 22 -16.74 -1.43 6.70
C ALA A 22 -17.06 -2.68 5.85
N VAL A 23 -17.09 -2.53 4.52
CA VAL A 23 -17.33 -3.64 3.58
C VAL A 23 -16.25 -4.73 3.67
N CYS A 24 -14.98 -4.33 3.84
CA CYS A 24 -13.86 -5.27 3.95
C CYS A 24 -13.87 -6.09 5.24
N ARG A 25 -14.69 -5.74 6.23
CA ARG A 25 -14.88 -6.53 7.46
C ARG A 25 -15.94 -7.62 7.31
N LYS A 26 -16.79 -7.54 6.28
CA LYS A 26 -17.93 -8.43 6.06
C LYS A 26 -17.71 -9.36 4.88
N GLU A 27 -16.99 -8.91 3.87
CA GLU A 27 -16.75 -9.64 2.63
C GLU A 27 -15.31 -10.15 2.55
N PRO A 28 -15.09 -11.31 1.91
CA PRO A 28 -13.74 -11.79 1.67
C PRO A 28 -13.00 -10.82 0.75
N CYS A 29 -11.75 -10.52 1.11
CA CYS A 29 -10.93 -9.53 0.43
C CYS A 29 -9.77 -10.20 -0.31
N VAL A 30 -9.35 -9.60 -1.41
CA VAL A 30 -8.06 -9.85 -2.05
C VAL A 30 -7.03 -8.86 -1.51
N LEU A 31 -5.79 -9.31 -1.34
CA LEU A 31 -4.70 -8.52 -0.78
C LEU A 31 -3.46 -8.65 -1.68
N GLY A 32 -2.89 -7.52 -2.07
CA GLY A 32 -1.60 -7.41 -2.76
C GLY A 32 -0.52 -6.89 -1.81
N VAL A 33 0.70 -7.39 -1.97
CA VAL A 33 1.90 -6.99 -1.19
C VAL A 33 2.99 -6.61 -2.18
N ASP A 34 3.69 -5.51 -1.93
CA ASP A 34 4.82 -5.08 -2.76
C ASP A 34 5.84 -4.29 -1.92
N GLU A 35 7.04 -4.14 -2.46
CA GLU A 35 8.12 -3.35 -1.86
C GLU A 35 8.74 -2.34 -2.80
N ALA A 36 9.30 -1.27 -2.22
CA ALA A 36 10.07 -0.27 -2.93
C ALA A 36 11.33 0.11 -2.15
N GLY A 37 12.36 0.55 -2.88
CA GLY A 37 13.64 0.95 -2.27
C GLY A 37 14.57 -0.23 -1.97
N ARG A 38 14.47 -1.34 -2.71
CA ARG A 38 15.46 -2.42 -2.67
C ARG A 38 16.66 -2.09 -3.56
N GLY A 39 17.88 -2.13 -3.01
CA GLY A 39 19.13 -1.89 -3.76
C GLY A 39 19.84 -0.53 -3.61
N PRO A 40 19.19 0.60 -3.25
CA PRO A 40 19.94 1.83 -3.00
C PRO A 40 20.80 1.69 -1.74
N VAL A 41 21.96 2.33 -1.74
CA VAL A 41 22.91 2.32 -0.60
C VAL A 41 22.36 3.14 0.57
N LEU A 42 21.56 4.15 0.28
CA LEU A 42 20.98 5.07 1.26
C LEU A 42 19.47 5.18 1.04
N GLY A 43 18.75 5.44 2.13
CA GLY A 43 17.30 5.60 2.13
C GLY A 43 16.56 4.39 2.74
N PRO A 44 15.30 4.58 3.15
CA PRO A 44 14.51 3.52 3.77
C PRO A 44 13.99 2.51 2.74
N MET A 45 13.82 1.27 3.16
CA MET A 45 13.05 0.27 2.44
C MET A 45 11.58 0.35 2.87
N VAL A 46 10.66 0.35 1.91
CA VAL A 46 9.23 0.48 2.17
C VAL A 46 8.50 -0.78 1.71
N TYR A 47 7.61 -1.28 2.56
CA TYR A 47 6.65 -2.33 2.24
C TYR A 47 5.25 -1.76 2.25
N ALA A 48 4.45 -2.11 1.25
CA ALA A 48 3.06 -1.69 1.15
C ALA A 48 2.13 -2.88 0.95
N ILE A 49 0.90 -2.74 1.44
CA ILE A 49 -0.20 -3.65 1.15
C ILE A 49 -1.39 -2.87 0.64
N CYS A 50 -2.14 -3.47 -0.27
CA CYS A 50 -3.43 -2.95 -0.75
C CYS A 50 -4.46 -4.08 -0.70
N TYR A 51 -5.70 -3.77 -0.34
CA TYR A 51 -6.77 -4.76 -0.26
C TYR A 51 -8.11 -4.17 -0.70
N CYS A 52 -8.95 -5.01 -1.29
CA CYS A 52 -10.33 -4.68 -1.64
C CYS A 52 -11.24 -5.92 -1.54
N PRO A 53 -12.56 -5.76 -1.42
CA PRO A 53 -13.49 -6.88 -1.49
C PRO A 53 -13.38 -7.60 -2.84
N LEU A 54 -13.43 -8.93 -2.82
CA LEU A 54 -13.36 -9.77 -4.04
C LEU A 54 -14.34 -9.35 -5.14
N PRO A 55 -15.63 -9.02 -4.84
CA PRO A 55 -16.57 -8.58 -5.88
C PRO A 55 -16.18 -7.28 -6.57
N ARG A 56 -15.31 -6.47 -5.98
CA ARG A 56 -14.86 -5.16 -6.49
C ARG A 56 -13.50 -5.21 -7.18
N LEU A 57 -12.97 -6.40 -7.45
CA LEU A 57 -11.68 -6.55 -8.11
C LEU A 57 -11.68 -5.92 -9.52
N ALA A 58 -12.75 -6.12 -10.30
CA ALA A 58 -12.89 -5.50 -11.62
C ALA A 58 -12.93 -3.96 -11.56
N ASP A 59 -13.54 -3.39 -10.51
CA ASP A 59 -13.52 -1.94 -10.28
C ASP A 59 -12.08 -1.45 -10.08
N LEU A 60 -11.27 -2.20 -9.32
CA LEU A 60 -9.86 -1.86 -9.07
C LEU A 60 -9.02 -1.92 -10.36
N GLU A 61 -9.26 -2.91 -11.23
CA GLU A 61 -8.61 -3.00 -12.54
C GLU A 61 -9.00 -1.82 -13.46
N ALA A 62 -10.27 -1.41 -13.44
CA ALA A 62 -10.77 -0.28 -14.21
C ALA A 62 -10.13 1.07 -13.77
N LEU A 63 -9.71 1.19 -12.51
CA LEU A 63 -8.99 2.36 -12.02
C LEU A 63 -7.57 2.49 -12.60
N LYS A 64 -7.04 1.45 -13.27
CA LYS A 64 -5.72 1.46 -13.92
C LYS A 64 -4.59 1.93 -13.00
N VAL A 65 -4.63 1.50 -11.74
CA VAL A 65 -3.61 1.80 -10.71
C VAL A 65 -2.35 0.95 -10.86
N ALA A 66 -2.14 0.32 -12.02
CA ALA A 66 -0.96 -0.51 -12.28
C ALA A 66 0.30 0.36 -12.32
N GLY A 67 1.32 -0.02 -11.54
CA GLY A 67 2.62 0.62 -11.57
C GLY A 67 3.32 0.40 -12.91
N SER A 68 3.99 1.42 -13.43
CA SER A 68 4.87 1.32 -14.59
C SER A 68 6.31 1.11 -14.13
N ASN A 69 6.94 -0.01 -14.49
CA ASN A 69 8.39 -0.11 -14.44
C ASN A 69 8.95 0.59 -15.67
N THR A 70 9.57 1.75 -15.49
CA THR A 70 10.35 2.39 -16.54
C THR A 70 11.76 1.80 -16.48
N THR A 71 12.07 0.90 -17.40
CA THR A 71 13.44 0.40 -17.61
C THR A 71 14.20 1.33 -18.53
#